data_AF-A0A4P9Y012-F1
#
_entry.id   AF-A0A4P9Y012-F1
#
_cell.length_a   1.000
_cell.length_b   1.000
_cell.length_c   1.000
_cell.angle_alpha   90.00
_cell.angle_beta   90.00
_cell.angle_gamma   90.00
#
_symmetry.space_group_name_H-M   'P 1'
#
loop_
_entity.id
_entity.type
_entity.pdbx_description
1 polymer ?
#
loop_
_entity_poly.entity_id
_entity_poly.type
_entity_poly.pdbx_seq_one_letter_code
_entity_poly.pdbx_strand_id
1 'polypeptide(L)'
;GEKGVSNKSGKALCYKGSIFHHITKGFMLQGGDITQGDGSGGESIFGADFEDEYLGRPLDRSGLVCMANRGPNTNGSQFFITAREASHLNGKN
;
A
#
# COMPACT_ATOMS: atom_id res chain seq x y z
N GLY A 1 11.12 10.10 -4.92
CA GLY A 1 10.78 11.01 -3.81
C GLY A 1 12.06 11.52 -3.21
N GLU A 2 12.02 12.10 -2.02
CA GLU A 2 13.21 12.68 -1.35
C GLU A 2 14.30 11.63 -1.06
N LYS A 3 13.91 10.35 -0.90
CA LYS A 3 14.84 9.22 -0.72
C LYS A 3 15.49 8.72 -2.02
N GLY A 4 15.19 9.32 -3.16
CA GLY A 4 15.84 9.01 -4.43
C GLY A 4 15.48 7.64 -4.99
N VAL A 5 16.50 6.88 -5.40
CA VAL A 5 16.39 5.56 -6.04
C VAL A 5 16.70 4.49 -5.00
N SER A 6 15.94 3.40 -5.00
CA SER A 6 16.21 2.26 -4.14
C SER A 6 17.46 1.51 -4.58
N ASN A 7 18.31 1.17 -3.61
CA ASN A 7 19.48 0.31 -3.82
C ASN A 7 19.09 -1.15 -4.11
N LYS A 8 17.84 -1.55 -3.84
CA LYS A 8 17.35 -2.93 -4.03
C LYS A 8 16.70 -3.10 -5.40
N SER A 9 15.75 -2.24 -5.75
CA SER A 9 14.99 -2.35 -7.01
C SER A 9 15.59 -1.55 -8.17
N GLY A 10 16.47 -0.58 -7.88
CA GLY A 10 16.95 0.39 -8.87
C GLY A 10 15.85 1.35 -9.37
N LYS A 11 14.65 1.34 -8.76
CA LYS A 11 13.53 2.22 -9.13
C LYS A 11 13.47 3.43 -8.21
N ALA A 12 12.88 4.51 -8.72
CA ALA A 12 12.65 5.70 -7.91
C ALA A 12 11.59 5.39 -6.83
N LEU A 13 11.89 5.74 -5.58
CA LEU A 13 10.94 5.65 -4.46
C LEU A 13 9.89 6.76 -4.59
N CYS A 14 8.97 6.62 -5.55
CA CYS A 14 8.03 7.65 -5.95
C CYS A 14 6.75 7.06 -6.55
N TYR A 15 5.59 7.60 -6.18
CA TYR A 15 4.32 7.21 -6.80
C TYR A 15 4.06 7.87 -8.17
N LYS A 16 4.88 8.83 -8.61
CA LYS A 16 4.70 9.45 -9.92
C LYS A 16 4.83 8.40 -11.03
N GLY A 17 3.75 8.15 -11.75
CA GLY A 17 3.66 7.12 -12.78
C GLY A 17 3.26 5.73 -12.28
N SER A 18 3.10 5.54 -10.97
CA SER A 18 2.47 4.34 -10.41
C SER A 18 0.96 4.38 -10.68
N ILE A 19 0.37 3.21 -10.88
CA ILE A 19 -1.05 3.05 -11.23
C ILE A 19 -1.83 2.38 -10.10
N PHE A 20 -3.15 2.53 -10.15
CA PHE A 20 -4.06 1.64 -9.45
C PHE A 20 -4.20 0.34 -10.25
N HIS A 21 -3.45 -0.69 -9.85
CA HIS A 21 -3.36 -1.95 -10.57
C HIS A 21 -4.50 -2.91 -10.24
N HIS A 22 -5.20 -2.70 -9.11
CA HIS A 22 -6.33 -3.54 -8.70
C HIS A 22 -7.47 -2.70 -8.14
N ILE A 23 -8.66 -2.79 -8.76
CA ILE A 23 -9.84 -2.00 -8.41
C ILE A 23 -11.02 -2.94 -8.24
N THR A 24 -11.56 -3.01 -7.01
CA THR A 24 -12.77 -3.77 -6.72
C THR A 24 -13.94 -2.81 -6.58
N LYS A 25 -14.84 -2.80 -7.58
CA LYS A 25 -15.98 -1.88 -7.64
C LYS A 25 -16.82 -1.96 -6.35
N GLY A 26 -17.01 -0.82 -5.70
CA GLY A 26 -17.78 -0.72 -4.46
C GLY A 26 -17.05 -1.24 -3.23
N PHE A 27 -15.76 -1.56 -3.32
CA PHE A 27 -14.97 -2.01 -2.17
C PHE A 27 -13.71 -1.17 -1.94
N MET A 28 -12.72 -1.24 -2.84
CA MET A 28 -11.45 -0.55 -2.65
C MET A 28 -10.66 -0.35 -3.96
N LEU A 29 -9.75 0.60 -3.93
CA LEU A 29 -8.79 0.88 -5.01
C LEU A 29 -7.38 0.67 -4.47
N GLN A 30 -6.63 -0.28 -5.03
CA GLN A 30 -5.27 -0.60 -4.63
C GLN A 30 -4.27 -0.10 -5.67
N GLY A 31 -3.20 0.53 -5.18
CA GLY A 31 -2.13 1.09 -5.98
C GLY A 31 -0.82 1.12 -5.18
N GLY A 32 0.15 1.88 -5.66
CA GLY A 32 1.42 2.05 -4.96
C GLY A 32 2.45 0.96 -5.21
N ASP A 33 2.20 0.06 -6.16
CA ASP A 33 3.28 -0.74 -6.73
C ASP A 33 4.12 0.16 -7.64
N ILE A 34 5.25 0.63 -7.11
CA ILE A 34 6.16 1.56 -7.78
C ILE A 34 7.24 0.85 -8.61
N THR A 35 7.32 -0.49 -8.54
CA THR A 35 8.39 -1.25 -9.21
C THR A 35 7.88 -2.06 -10.40
N GLN A 36 6.80 -2.81 -10.25
CA GLN A 36 6.22 -3.69 -11.29
C GLN A 36 4.87 -3.19 -11.82
N GLY A 37 4.08 -2.53 -10.96
CA GLY A 37 2.77 -2.00 -11.33
C GLY A 37 1.68 -3.06 -11.48
N ASP A 38 1.88 -4.29 -10.98
CA ASP A 38 0.92 -5.40 -11.07
C ASP A 38 0.51 -5.97 -9.70
N GLY A 39 1.09 -5.45 -8.61
CA GLY A 39 0.83 -5.87 -7.24
C GLY A 39 1.85 -6.87 -6.70
N SER A 40 2.76 -7.38 -7.53
CA SER A 40 3.88 -8.22 -7.07
C SER A 40 5.04 -7.41 -6.49
N GLY A 41 5.11 -6.12 -6.82
CA GLY A 41 6.22 -5.24 -6.48
C GLY A 41 5.95 -4.32 -5.29
N GLY A 42 6.58 -3.15 -5.36
CA GLY A 42 6.65 -2.17 -4.29
C GLY A 42 7.74 -2.48 -3.27
N GLU A 43 8.26 -1.42 -2.68
CA GLU A 43 9.18 -1.42 -1.56
C GLU A 43 8.98 -0.18 -0.70
N SER A 44 9.39 -0.23 0.56
CA SER A 44 9.37 0.94 1.44
C SER A 44 10.63 1.79 1.30
N ILE A 45 10.60 2.99 1.87
CA ILE A 45 11.78 3.85 1.98
C ILE A 45 12.87 3.27 2.91
N PHE A 46 12.55 2.23 3.69
CA PHE A 46 13.47 1.52 4.56
C PHE A 46 14.21 0.38 3.83
N GLY A 47 13.90 0.15 2.55
CA GLY A 47 14.59 -0.80 1.65
C GLY A 47 13.98 -2.20 1.61
N ALA A 48 13.27 -2.62 2.66
CA ALA A 48 12.53 -3.87 2.72
C ALA A 48 11.09 -3.61 3.17
N ASP A 49 10.37 -4.67 3.53
CA ASP A 49 9.08 -4.53 4.19
C ASP A 49 9.27 -3.98 5.63
N PHE A 50 8.25 -3.34 6.18
CA PHE A 50 8.26 -2.83 7.57
C PHE A 50 7.04 -3.33 8.38
N GLU A 51 7.15 -3.19 9.70
CA GLU A 51 6.19 -3.69 10.68
C GLU A 51 4.81 -3.00 10.59
N ASP A 52 3.77 -3.66 11.08
CA ASP A 52 2.42 -3.10 11.13
C ASP A 52 2.31 -2.03 12.22
N GLU A 53 1.96 -0.80 11.85
CA GLU A 53 1.71 0.28 12.80
C GLU A 53 0.21 0.35 13.14
N TYR A 54 -0.17 -0.07 14.34
CA TYR A 54 -1.56 -0.01 14.77
C TYR A 54 -1.98 1.43 15.13
N LEU A 55 -2.75 2.07 14.25
CA LEU A 55 -3.23 3.44 14.44
C LEU A 55 -4.54 3.54 15.24
N GLY A 56 -5.12 2.42 15.69
CA GLY A 56 -6.40 2.42 16.43
C GLY A 56 -7.59 2.95 15.62
N ARG A 57 -7.42 3.13 14.30
CA ARG A 57 -8.44 3.70 13.42
C ARG A 57 -9.22 2.58 12.73
N PRO A 58 -10.52 2.41 13.04
CA PRO A 58 -11.35 1.47 12.29
C PRO A 58 -11.58 1.94 10.86
N LEU A 59 -11.68 0.98 9.93
CA LEU A 59 -12.04 1.20 8.53
C LEU A 59 -13.56 1.35 8.37
N ASP A 60 -14.09 2.40 9.01
CA ASP A 60 -15.52 2.65 9.23
C ASP A 60 -16.24 3.39 8.08
N ARG A 61 -15.50 3.89 7.09
CA ARG A 61 -16.05 4.73 6.02
C ARG A 61 -15.25 4.63 4.72
N SER A 62 -15.81 5.18 3.64
CA SER A 62 -15.09 5.39 2.38
C SER A 62 -14.06 6.52 2.49
N GLY A 63 -13.04 6.46 1.64
CA GLY A 63 -11.95 7.44 1.56
C GLY A 63 -10.84 7.24 2.58
N LEU A 64 -10.81 6.11 3.30
CA LEU A 64 -9.72 5.78 4.20
C LEU A 64 -8.56 5.16 3.43
N VAL A 65 -7.34 5.58 3.74
CA VAL A 65 -6.10 5.05 3.17
C VAL A 65 -5.49 4.06 4.17
N CYS A 66 -5.12 2.88 3.69
CA CYS A 66 -4.54 1.83 4.50
C CYS A 66 -3.46 1.09 3.70
N MET A 67 -2.50 0.48 4.40
CA MET A 67 -1.41 -0.26 3.77
C MET A 67 -1.92 -1.58 3.18
N ALA A 68 -1.47 -1.90 1.97
CA ALA A 68 -1.66 -3.24 1.43
C ALA A 68 -0.43 -4.08 1.81
N ASN A 69 -0.66 -5.19 2.50
CA ASN A 69 0.38 -6.12 2.92
C ASN A 69 0.12 -7.52 2.34
N ARG A 70 1.10 -8.42 2.47
CA ARG A 70 1.03 -9.85 2.08
C ARG A 70 1.00 -10.76 3.32
N GLY A 71 0.58 -10.23 4.46
CA GLY A 71 0.68 -10.85 5.79
C GLY A 71 1.32 -9.90 6.82
N PRO A 72 1.40 -10.34 8.09
CA PRO A 72 1.92 -9.50 9.17
C PRO A 72 3.31 -8.95 8.88
N ASN A 73 3.53 -7.66 9.15
CA ASN A 73 4.82 -6.97 9.00
C ASN A 73 5.40 -6.99 7.57
N THR A 74 4.54 -6.97 6.55
CA THR A 74 4.97 -6.96 5.14
C THR A 74 4.60 -5.66 4.41
N ASN A 75 4.62 -4.54 5.12
CA ASN A 75 4.26 -3.24 4.55
C ASN A 75 5.35 -2.73 3.61
N GLY A 76 4.97 -2.31 2.40
CA GLY A 76 5.89 -1.78 1.40
C GLY A 76 5.52 -0.36 0.98
N SER A 77 5.24 -0.18 -0.31
CA SER A 77 4.66 1.06 -0.87
C SER A 77 3.23 0.89 -1.35
N GLN A 78 2.71 -0.34 -1.36
CA GLN A 78 1.35 -0.56 -1.80
C GLN A 78 0.35 -0.08 -0.74
N PHE A 79 -0.73 0.54 -1.20
CA PHE A 79 -1.80 1.04 -0.37
C PHE A 79 -3.14 0.78 -1.05
N PHE A 80 -4.21 0.82 -0.26
CA PHE A 80 -5.57 0.84 -0.79
C PHE A 80 -6.39 1.98 -0.20
N ILE A 81 -7.38 2.42 -0.98
CA ILE A 81 -8.37 3.43 -0.60
C ILE A 81 -9.73 2.74 -0.51
N THR A 82 -10.41 2.85 0.63
CA THR A 82 -11.73 2.25 0.83
C THR A 82 -12.79 3.01 0.02
N ALA A 83 -13.67 2.28 -0.68
CA ALA A 83 -14.86 2.83 -1.34
C ALA A 83 -16.14 2.63 -0.52
N ARG A 84 -16.06 1.82 0.55
CA ARG A 84 -17.11 1.60 1.57
C ARG A 84 -16.46 1.21 2.90
N GLU A 85 -17.28 1.03 3.94
CA GLU A 85 -16.84 0.41 5.19
C GLU A 85 -16.16 -0.95 4.94
N ALA A 86 -14.99 -1.15 5.54
CA ALA A 86 -14.17 -2.36 5.42
C ALA A 86 -13.78 -2.92 6.81
N SER A 87 -14.75 -3.01 7.72
CA SER A 87 -14.54 -3.46 9.10
C SER A 87 -13.90 -4.85 9.25
N HIS A 88 -14.04 -5.72 8.25
CA HIS A 88 -13.39 -7.05 8.19
C HIS A 88 -11.86 -7.01 7.99
N LEU A 89 -11.30 -5.84 7.65
CA LEU A 89 -9.87 -5.59 7.51
C LEU A 89 -9.26 -4.91 8.76
N ASN A 90 -10.08 -4.56 9.77
CA ASN A 90 -9.59 -3.96 11.00
C ASN A 90 -8.57 -4.87 11.70
N GLY A 91 -7.38 -4.34 12.00
CA GLY A 91 -6.31 -5.06 12.71
C GLY A 91 -5.63 -6.15 11.90
N LYS A 92 -5.87 -6.22 10.58
CA LYS A 92 -5.15 -7.11 9.65
C LYS A 92 -4.11 -6.39 8.79
N ASN A 93 -4.29 -5.08 8.66
CA ASN A 93 -3.50 -4.15 7.87
C ASN A 93 -3.19 -2.91 8.69
#